data_AF-A0A9D9GTL4-F1
#
_entry.id   AF-A0A9D9GTL4-F1
#
_cell.length_a   1.000
_cell.length_b   1.000
_cell.length_c   1.000
_cell.angle_alpha   90.00
_cell.angle_beta   90.00
_cell.angle_gamma   90.00
#
_symmetry.space_group_name_H-M   'P 1'
#
loop_
_entity.id
_entity.type
_entity.pdbx_description
1 polymer ?
#
loop_
_entity_poly.entity_id
_entity_poly.type
_entity_poly.pdbx_seq_one_letter_code
_entity_poly.pdbx_strand_id
1 'polypeptide(L)'
;AMGGYAPTMGIIGAVLGLIHAMSLLDRPDLLGASIAVAFVATIYGLVLANIICLPIANRLRTLNQQQALYKYMTLEGLVSIASSENTMMLKRRISVFTGQTAE
;
A
#
# COMPACT_ATOMS: atom_id res chain seq x y z
N ALA A 1 5.41 -1.84 -2.80
CA ALA A 1 6.44 -2.05 -1.76
C ALA A 1 6.92 -0.74 -1.08
N MET A 2 6.43 0.46 -1.44
CA MET A 2 6.90 1.73 -0.86
C MET A 2 6.67 1.88 0.65
N GLY A 3 5.58 1.33 1.21
CA GLY A 3 5.31 1.39 2.65
C GLY A 3 6.34 0.64 3.52
N GLY A 4 7.01 -0.37 2.96
CA GLY A 4 8.07 -1.11 3.66
C GLY A 4 9.43 -0.41 3.62
N TYR A 5 9.67 0.44 2.61
CA TYR A 5 10.94 1.18 2.44
C TYR A 5 10.90 2.60 3.03
N ALA A 6 9.71 3.15 3.26
CA ALA A 6 9.55 4.44 3.94
C ALA A 6 10.17 4.50 5.36
N PRO A 7 10.01 3.49 6.25
CA PRO A 7 10.62 3.54 7.58
C PRO A 7 12.14 3.35 7.53
N THR A 8 12.66 2.59 6.56
CA THR A 8 14.11 2.43 6.38
C THR A 8 14.78 3.74 5.97
N MET A 9 14.11 4.61 5.21
CA MET A 9 14.61 5.97 4.92
C MET A 9 14.68 6.84 6.18
N GLY A 10 13.73 6.69 7.12
CA GLY A 10 13.78 7.37 8.42
C GLY A 10 14.96 6.94 9.27
N ILE A 11 15.30 5.64 9.26
CA ILE A 11 16.48 5.11 9.96
C ILE A 11 17.77 5.69 9.36
N ILE A 12 17.89 5.76 8.03
CA ILE A 12 19.04 6.39 7.36
C ILE A 12 19.18 7.86 7.78
N GLY A 13 18.08 8.61 7.84
CA GLY A 13 18.07 10.00 8.31
C GLY A 13 18.52 10.16 9.77
N ALA A 14 18.11 9.24 10.64
CA ALA A 14 18.58 9.21 12.03
C ALA A 14 20.08 8.94 12.14
N VAL A 15 20.60 7.98 11.36
CA VAL A 15 22.04 7.69 11.31
C VAL A 15 22.83 8.91 10.82
N LEU A 16 22.36 9.60 9.77
CA LEU A 16 22.99 10.83 9.28
C LEU A 16 22.99 11.95 10.33
N GLY A 17 21.88 12.13 11.06
CA GLY A 17 21.78 13.11 12.14
C GLY A 17 22.71 12.80 13.32
N LEU A 18 22.92 11.52 13.63
CA LEU A 18 23.88 11.09 14.66
C LEU A 18 25.34 11.25 14.20
N ILE A 19 25.66 10.97 12.93
CA ILE A 19 26.99 11.25 12.35
C ILE A 19 27.29 12.75 12.45
N HIS A 20 26.30 13.59 12.14
CA HIS A 20 26.43 15.05 12.29
C HIS A 20 26.63 15.46 13.75
N ALA A 21 25.88 14.87 14.69
CA ALA A 21 26.02 15.15 16.12
C ALA A 21 27.41 14.78 16.66
N MET A 22 28.00 13.67 16.19
CA MET A 22 29.36 13.26 16.57
C MET A 22 30.44 14.22 16.06
N SER A 23 30.19 14.95 14.97
CA SER A 23 31.10 15.99 14.49
C SER A 23 31.09 17.26 15.36
N LEU A 24 30.10 17.41 16.25
CA LEU A 24 29.90 18.61 17.08
C LEU A 24 30.27 18.38 18.55
N LEU A 25 31.05 17.33 18.85
CA LEU A 25 31.36 16.91 20.23
C LEU A 25 32.07 17.99 21.06
N ASP A 26 32.83 18.87 20.40
CA ASP A 26 33.52 20.00 21.05
C ASP A 26 32.58 21.16 21.44
N ARG A 27 31.31 21.12 20.98
CA ARG A 27 30.30 22.15 21.25
C ARG A 27 28.97 21.50 21.71
N PRO A 28 28.81 21.22 23.00
CA PRO A 28 27.63 20.55 23.53
C PRO A 28 26.33 21.34 23.31
N ASP A 29 26.40 22.67 23.18
CA ASP A 29 25.23 23.53 22.93
C ASP A 29 24.49 23.19 21.62
N LEU A 30 25.20 22.67 20.63
CA LEU A 30 24.66 22.33 19.30
C LEU A 30 24.29 20.84 19.15
N LEU A 31 24.67 20.02 20.14
CA LEU A 31 24.43 18.57 20.10
C LEU A 31 22.94 18.23 20.13
N GLY A 32 22.18 18.93 20.99
CA GLY A 32 20.75 18.71 21.17
C GLY A 32 19.95 18.92 19.89
N ALA A 33 20.28 19.96 19.11
CA ALA A 33 19.62 20.26 17.84
C ALA A 33 19.84 19.15 16.80
N SER A 34 21.06 18.62 16.72
CA SER A 34 21.45 17.56 15.78
C SER A 34 20.70 16.25 16.05
N ILE A 35 20.59 15.88 17.34
CA ILE A 35 19.86 14.69 17.78
C ILE A 35 18.35 14.86 17.58
N ALA A 36 17.81 16.06 17.81
CA ALA A 36 16.40 16.35 17.56
C ALA A 36 16.03 16.12 16.08
N VAL A 37 16.88 16.55 15.13
CA VAL A 37 16.67 16.30 13.69
C VAL A 37 16.67 14.80 13.37
N ALA A 38 17.54 14.01 14.00
CA ALA A 38 17.59 12.56 13.83
C ALA A 38 16.27 11.87 14.25
N PHE A 39 15.67 12.31 15.36
CA PHE A 39 14.38 11.81 15.81
C PHE A 39 13.20 12.27 14.93
N VAL A 40 13.24 13.51 14.46
CA VAL A 40 12.23 14.02 13.52
C VAL A 40 12.26 13.21 12.22
N ALA A 41 13.44 12.86 11.71
CA ALA A 41 13.58 12.03 10.51
C ALA A 41 12.95 10.63 10.67
N THR A 42 13.12 9.99 11.84
CA THR A 42 12.50 8.68 12.12
C THR A 42 10.98 8.77 12.26
N ILE A 43 10.47 9.81 12.90
CA ILE A 43 9.02 10.06 13.00
C ILE A 43 8.42 10.26 11.60
N TYR A 44 9.02 11.09 10.75
CA TYR A 44 8.54 11.30 9.38
C TYR A 44 8.53 10.00 8.57
N GLY A 45 9.56 9.16 8.69
CA GLY A 45 9.61 7.85 8.03
C GLY A 45 8.47 6.93 8.47
N LEU A 46 8.19 6.85 9.78
CA LEU A 46 7.13 6.02 10.35
C LEU A 46 5.73 6.52 9.96
N VAL A 47 5.51 7.83 10.02
CA VAL A 47 4.25 8.48 9.65
C VAL A 47 3.94 8.24 8.18
N LEU A 48 4.92 8.48 7.30
CA LEU A 48 4.74 8.30 5.86
C LEU A 48 4.48 6.82 5.53
N ALA A 49 5.17 5.90 6.20
CA ALA A 49 4.96 4.46 6.04
C ALA A 49 3.54 4.03 6.43
N ASN A 50 3.14 4.34 7.67
CA ASN A 50 1.95 3.75 8.27
C ASN A 50 0.67 4.52 7.98
N ILE A 51 0.73 5.84 7.94
CA ILE A 51 -0.46 6.70 7.77
C ILE A 51 -0.75 6.98 6.30
N ILE A 52 0.26 6.98 5.44
CA ILE A 52 0.08 7.34 4.02
C ILE A 52 0.21 6.10 3.13
N CYS A 53 1.38 5.44 3.13
CA CYS A 53 1.66 4.38 2.16
C CYS A 53 0.80 3.12 2.37
N LEU A 54 0.60 2.67 3.61
CA LEU A 54 -0.22 1.47 3.89
C LEU A 54 -1.70 1.61 3.49
N PRO A 55 -2.45 2.67 3.89
CA PRO A 55 -3.85 2.79 3.49
C PRO A 55 -4.02 2.99 1.98
N ILE A 56 -3.10 3.73 1.33
CA ILE A 56 -3.11 3.88 -0.13
C ILE A 56 -2.88 2.52 -0.81
N ALA A 57 -1.91 1.73 -0.34
CA ALA A 57 -1.65 0.40 -0.89
C ALA A 57 -2.85 -0.53 -0.74
N ASN A 58 -3.51 -0.53 0.42
CA ASN A 58 -4.72 -1.32 0.65
C ASN A 58 -5.86 -0.88 -0.27
N ARG A 59 -6.09 0.42 -0.40
CA ARG A 59 -7.14 0.95 -1.28
C ARG A 59 -6.90 0.59 -2.75
N LEU A 60 -5.68 0.71 -3.25
CA LEU A 60 -5.33 0.26 -4.60
C LEU A 60 -5.53 -1.26 -4.76
N ARG A 61 -5.16 -2.06 -3.76
CA ARG A 61 -5.35 -3.51 -3.82
C ARG A 61 -6.83 -3.87 -3.92
N THR A 62 -7.70 -3.24 -3.15
CA THR A 62 -9.15 -3.44 -3.23
C THR A 62 -9.71 -3.05 -4.60
N LEU A 63 -9.31 -1.88 -5.13
CA LEU A 63 -9.73 -1.44 -6.47
C LEU A 63 -9.28 -2.42 -7.56
N ASN A 64 -8.04 -2.91 -7.46
CA ASN A 64 -7.50 -3.87 -8.41
C ASN A 64 -8.22 -5.22 -8.33
N GLN A 65 -8.58 -5.68 -7.12
CA GLN A 65 -9.41 -6.88 -6.95
C GLN A 65 -10.80 -6.73 -7.59
N GLN A 66 -11.45 -5.57 -7.41
CA GLN A 66 -12.74 -5.29 -8.04
C GLN A 66 -12.62 -5.25 -9.58
N GLN A 67 -11.59 -4.61 -10.11
CA GLN A 67 -11.35 -4.58 -11.56
C GLN A 67 -11.02 -5.96 -12.13
N ALA A 68 -10.22 -6.76 -11.41
CA ALA A 68 -9.91 -8.12 -11.79
C ALA A 68 -11.20 -8.96 -11.83
N LEU A 69 -12.04 -8.88 -10.80
CA LEU A 69 -13.33 -9.58 -10.75
C LEU A 69 -14.24 -9.20 -11.93
N TYR A 70 -14.35 -7.91 -12.25
CA TYR A 70 -15.14 -7.44 -13.40
C TYR A 70 -14.61 -8.00 -14.73
N LYS A 71 -13.28 -8.04 -14.91
CA LYS A 71 -12.66 -8.63 -16.09
C LYS A 71 -12.90 -10.13 -16.18
N TYR A 72 -12.80 -10.86 -15.07
CA TYR A 72 -13.11 -12.29 -15.02
C TYR A 72 -14.57 -12.57 -15.38
N MET A 73 -15.51 -11.82 -14.81
CA MET A 73 -16.94 -11.93 -15.13
C MET A 73 -17.21 -11.68 -16.63
N THR A 74 -16.56 -10.66 -17.21
CA THR A 74 -16.71 -10.35 -18.65
C THR A 74 -16.14 -11.46 -19.53
N LEU A 75 -14.97 -12.01 -19.16
CA LEU A 75 -14.36 -13.14 -19.88
C LEU A 75 -15.23 -14.40 -19.83
N GLU A 76 -15.70 -14.78 -18.64
CA GLU A 76 -16.58 -15.93 -18.47
C GLU A 76 -17.87 -15.75 -19.30
N GLY A 77 -18.44 -14.54 -19.28
CA GLY A 77 -19.60 -14.20 -20.07
C GLY A 77 -19.38 -14.38 -21.58
N LEU A 78 -18.23 -13.94 -22.08
CA LEU A 78 -17.87 -14.01 -23.50
C LEU A 78 -17.59 -15.47 -23.92
N VAL A 79 -16.92 -16.25 -23.07
CA VAL A 79 -16.67 -17.68 -23.32
C VAL A 79 -17.97 -18.48 -23.37
N SER A 80 -18.89 -18.29 -22.42
CA SER A 80 -20.18 -18.98 -22.43
C SER A 80 -21.04 -18.63 -23.66
N ILE A 81 -20.97 -17.39 -24.17
CA ILE A 81 -21.63 -17.00 -25.42
C ILE A 81 -20.98 -17.73 -26.61
N ALA A 82 -19.65 -17.78 -26.69
CA ALA A 82 -18.93 -18.46 -27.76
C ALA A 82 -19.15 -19.98 -27.76
N SER A 83 -19.27 -20.59 -26.57
CA SER A 83 -19.60 -22.01 -26.40
C SER A 83 -21.10 -22.32 -26.59
N SER A 84 -21.92 -21.32 -26.91
CA SER A 84 -23.37 -21.47 -27.11
C SER A 84 -24.09 -22.13 -25.92
N GLU A 85 -23.66 -21.81 -24.69
CA GLU A 85 -24.29 -22.32 -23.47
C GLU A 85 -25.69 -21.72 -23.24
N ASN A 86 -26.55 -22.45 -22.53
CA ASN A 86 -27.90 -22.00 -22.20
C ASN A 86 -27.86 -20.73 -21.32
N THR A 87 -28.61 -19.70 -21.69
CA THR A 87 -28.67 -18.38 -21.04
C THR A 87 -28.98 -18.45 -19.54
N MET A 88 -29.70 -19.49 -19.09
CA MET A 88 -29.95 -19.75 -17.67
C MET A 88 -28.70 -20.18 -16.91
N MET A 89 -27.85 -21.01 -17.52
CA MET A 89 -26.57 -21.42 -16.93
C MET A 89 -25.60 -20.24 -16.89
N LEU A 90 -25.60 -19.41 -17.93
CA LEU A 90 -24.83 -18.17 -17.96
C LEU A 90 -25.22 -17.21 -16.82
N LYS A 91 -26.53 -16.96 -16.63
CA LYS A 91 -27.03 -16.15 -15.51
C LYS A 91 -26.60 -16.69 -14.15
N ARG A 92 -26.66 -18.01 -13.98
CA ARG A 92 -26.26 -18.67 -12.71
C ARG A 92 -24.76 -18.61 -12.44
N ARG A 93 -23.91 -18.66 -13.47
CA ARG A 93 -22.46 -18.48 -13.30
C ARG A 93 -22.11 -17.04 -12.97
N ILE A 94 -22.72 -16.08 -13.68
CA ILE A 94 -22.48 -14.64 -13.47
C ILE A 94 -23.03 -14.17 -12.11
N SER A 95 -24.15 -14.73 -11.63
CA SER A 95 -24.75 -14.33 -10.35
C SER A 95 -23.82 -14.51 -9.15
N VAL A 96 -22.90 -15.49 -9.23
CA VAL A 96 -21.85 -15.73 -8.22
C VAL A 96 -20.87 -14.55 -8.12
N PHE A 97 -20.58 -13.87 -9.24
CA PHE A 97 -19.67 -12.72 -9.26
C PHE A 97 -20.31 -11.43 -8.75
N THR A 98 -21.62 -11.30 -8.88
CA THR A 98 -22.38 -10.11 -8.42
C THR A 98 -22.71 -10.14 -6.92
N GLY A 99 -22.39 -11.21 -6.19
CA GLY A 99 -22.74 -11.35 -4.77
C GLY A 99 -24.26 -11.41 -4.51
N GLN A 100 -25.07 -11.45 -5.57
CA GLN A 100 -26.48 -11.80 -5.50
C GLN A 100 -26.56 -13.32 -5.32
N THR A 101 -26.32 -13.79 -4.10
CA THR A 101 -27.02 -14.99 -3.63
C THR A 101 -28.50 -14.69 -3.79
N ALA A 102 -29.10 -15.32 -4.78
CA ALA A 102 -30.54 -15.35 -4.93
C ALA A 102 -31.13 -15.74 -3.56
N GLU A 103 -31.83 -14.79 -2.94
CA GLU A 103 -32.93 -15.10 -2.02
C GLU A 103 -33.90 -16.08 -2.71
#